data_AF-A0A1V6DG39-F1
#
_entry.id   AF-A0A1V6DG39-F1
#
_cell.length_a   1.000
_cell.length_b   1.000
_cell.length_c   1.000
_cell.angle_alpha   90.00
_cell.angle_beta   90.00
_cell.angle_gamma   90.00
#
_symmetry.space_group_name_H-M   'P 1'
#
loop_
_entity.id
_entity.type
_entity.pdbx_description
1 polymer ?
#
loop_
_entity_poly.entity_id
_entity_poly.type
_entity_poly.pdbx_seq_one_letter_code
_entity_poly.pdbx_strand_id
1 'polypeptide(L)' 'MKITPEENELLLALASEFANTQYDPKRHVLVKDAAMLWGISTRAATFRLDKLVDDGRWGKETVIHQGRMKNGYYKKGC' A
#
# COMPACT_ATOMS: atom_id res chain seq x y z
N MET A 1 -4.71 29.54 15.49
CA MET A 1 -5.38 29.64 14.18
C MET A 1 -6.52 28.64 14.20
N LYS A 2 -7.77 29.06 13.99
CA LYS A 2 -8.94 28.17 13.96
C LYS A 2 -9.35 28.03 12.49
N ILE A 3 -9.46 26.79 12.03
CA ILE A 3 -9.92 26.46 10.68
C ILE A 3 -11.43 26.72 10.64
N THR A 4 -11.91 27.37 9.59
CA THR A 4 -13.36 27.59 9.39
C THR A 4 -14.06 26.31 8.91
N PRO A 5 -15.39 26.19 9.05
CA PRO A 5 -16.12 25.04 8.51
C PRO A 5 -15.87 24.81 7.03
N GLU A 6 -15.79 25.87 6.23
CA GLU A 6 -15.56 25.83 4.78
C GLU A 6 -14.14 25.33 4.45
N GLU A 7 -13.14 25.79 5.21
CA GLU A 7 -11.77 25.30 5.08
C GLU A 7 -11.67 23.82 5.47
N ASN A 8 -12.43 23.37 6.47
CA ASN A 8 -12.49 21.96 6.85
C ASN A 8 -13.18 21.09 5.78
N GLU A 9 -14.25 21.58 5.17
CA GLU A 9 -14.90 20.90 4.04
C GLU A 9 -13.97 20.77 2.83
N LEU A 10 -13.21 21.83 2.52
CA LEU A 10 -12.21 21.81 1.45
C LEU A 10 -11.09 20.80 1.76
N LEU A 11 -10.62 20.75 3.00
CA LEU A 11 -9.60 19.78 3.42
C LEU A 11 -10.10 18.34 3.34
N LEU A 12 -11.37 18.09 3.68
CA LEU A 12 -11.99 16.77 3.55
C LEU A 12 -12.18 16.37 2.08
N ALA A 13 -12.59 17.30 1.22
CA ALA A 13 -12.69 17.09 -0.21
C ALA A 13 -11.32 16.75 -0.82
N LEU A 14 -10.28 17.53 -0.50
CA LEU A 14 -8.90 17.24 -0.92
C LEU A 14 -8.43 15.87 -0.39
N ALA A 15 -8.66 15.57 0.90
CA ALA A 15 -8.29 14.28 1.47
C ALA A 15 -9.00 13.10 0.77
N SER A 16 -10.24 13.30 0.30
CA SER A 16 -10.98 12.29 -0.48
C SER A 16 -10.42 12.11 -1.90
N GLU A 17 -9.89 13.16 -2.52
CA GLU A 17 -9.21 13.07 -3.82
C GLU A 17 -7.87 12.33 -3.71
N PHE A 18 -7.21 12.45 -2.55
CA PHE A 18 -6.00 11.68 -2.19
C PHE A 18 -6.31 10.40 -1.42
N ALA A 19 -7.54 9.87 -1.51
CA ALA A 19 -7.93 8.65 -0.81
C ALA A 19 -6.97 7.51 -1.15
N ASN A 20 -6.10 7.19 -0.19
CA ASN A 20 -5.12 6.13 -0.31
C ASN A 20 -5.81 4.81 -0.67
N THR A 21 -5.22 4.04 -1.60
CA THR A 21 -5.76 2.74 -2.03
C THR A 21 -6.04 1.86 -0.80
N GLN A 22 -7.25 1.33 -0.67
CA GLN A 22 -7.54 0.37 0.40
C GLN A 22 -6.88 -0.97 0.08
N TYR A 23 -6.36 -1.64 1.11
CA TYR A 23 -5.80 -2.97 0.95
C TYR A 23 -6.89 -3.97 0.53
N ASP A 24 -6.75 -4.50 -0.67
CA ASP A 24 -7.49 -5.66 -1.16
C ASP A 24 -6.64 -6.95 -1.05
N PRO A 25 -7.01 -7.95 -0.23
CA PRO A 25 -6.27 -9.22 -0.10
C PRO A 25 -6.29 -10.10 -1.35
N LYS A 26 -7.20 -9.87 -2.31
CA LYS A 26 -7.22 -10.61 -3.59
C LYS A 26 -6.21 -10.07 -4.59
N ARG A 27 -5.79 -8.82 -4.43
CA ARG A 27 -4.89 -8.10 -5.35
C ARG A 27 -3.51 -7.87 -4.74
N HIS A 28 -3.45 -7.57 -3.45
CA HIS A 28 -2.23 -7.14 -2.77
C HIS A 28 -1.63 -8.24 -1.90
N VAL A 29 -0.31 -8.28 -1.89
CA VAL A 29 0.51 -9.05 -0.97
C VAL A 29 1.26 -8.07 -0.08
N LEU A 30 1.16 -8.24 1.24
CA LEU A 30 1.99 -7.49 2.19
C LEU A 30 3.30 -8.22 2.45
N VAL A 31 4.34 -7.47 2.82
CA VAL A 31 5.66 -8.02 3.19
C VAL A 31 5.55 -9.08 4.29
N LYS A 32 4.68 -8.86 5.29
CA LYS A 32 4.50 -9.80 6.40
C LYS A 32 3.95 -11.14 5.92
N ASP A 33 2.99 -11.12 5.01
CA ASP A 33 2.36 -12.32 4.47
C ASP A 33 3.35 -13.08 3.59
N ALA A 34 4.12 -12.35 2.77
CA ALA A 34 5.19 -12.94 1.96
C ALA A 34 6.31 -13.55 2.82
N ALA A 35 6.73 -12.87 3.90
CA ALA A 35 7.73 -13.38 4.82
C ALA A 35 7.27 -14.67 5.50
N MET A 36 6.01 -14.72 5.95
CA MET A 36 5.41 -15.91 6.55
C MET A 36 5.32 -17.05 5.54
N LEU A 37 4.83 -16.78 4.33
CA LEU A 37 4.68 -17.79 3.26
C LEU A 37 6.01 -18.36 2.81
N TRP A 38 7.06 -17.54 2.72
CA TRP A 38 8.38 -17.97 2.26
C TRP A 38 9.27 -18.52 3.38
N GLY A 39 8.87 -18.39 4.65
CA GLY A 39 9.69 -18.79 5.79
C GLY A 39 10.99 -17.98 5.91
N ILE A 40 10.96 -16.69 5.55
CA ILE A 40 12.13 -15.80 5.57
C ILE A 40 11.88 -14.56 6.42
N SER A 41 12.95 -13.81 6.73
CA SER A 41 12.82 -12.54 7.44
C SER A 41 12.05 -11.51 6.61
N THR A 42 11.39 -10.56 7.30
CA THR A 42 10.70 -9.44 6.65
C THR A 42 11.62 -8.64 5.74
N ARG A 43 12.88 -8.44 6.14
CA ARG A 43 13.88 -7.74 5.32
C ARG A 43 14.19 -8.49 4.02
N ALA A 44 14.34 -9.82 4.08
CA ALA A 44 14.55 -10.64 2.90
C ALA A 44 13.31 -10.67 1.99
N ALA A 45 12.11 -10.70 2.58
CA ALA A 45 10.85 -10.62 1.84
C ALA A 45 10.70 -9.28 1.11
N THR A 46 11.02 -8.16 1.76
CA THR A 46 11.06 -6.83 1.12
C THR A 46 11.99 -6.85 -0.09
N PHE A 47 13.24 -7.29 0.09
CA PHE A 47 14.21 -7.33 -1.01
C PHE A 47 13.74 -8.18 -2.20
N ARG A 48 13.14 -9.35 -1.91
CA ARG A 48 12.63 -10.24 -2.96
C ARG A 48 11.43 -9.65 -3.70
N LEU A 49 10.51 -8.99 -2.98
CA LEU A 49 9.35 -8.33 -3.57
C LEU A 49 9.77 -7.11 -4.40
N ASP A 50 10.68 -6.28 -3.90
CA ASP A 50 11.21 -5.14 -4.64
C ASP A 50 11.94 -5.60 -5.91
N LYS A 51 12.72 -6.68 -5.86
CA LYS A 51 13.33 -7.28 -7.05
C LYS A 51 12.29 -7.70 -8.11
N LEU A 52 11.14 -8.25 -7.69
CA LEU A 52 10.05 -8.59 -8.62
C LEU A 52 9.41 -7.36 -9.26
N VAL A 53 9.41 -6.23 -8.56
CA VAL A 53 8.96 -4.94 -9.09
C VAL A 53 9.97 -4.39 -10.09
N ASP A 54 11.26 -4.44 -9.76
CA ASP A 54 12.37 -4.02 -10.63
C ASP A 54 12.44 -4.86 -11.91
N ASP A 55 12.20 -6.17 -11.80
CA ASP A 55 12.09 -7.10 -12.93
C ASP A 55 10.82 -6.85 -13.81
N GLY A 56 9.98 -5.88 -13.44
CA GLY A 56 8.76 -5.49 -14.17
C GLY A 56 7.59 -6.46 -14.04
N ARG A 57 7.75 -7.55 -13.28
CA ARG A 57 6.73 -8.61 -13.11
C ARG A 57 5.61 -8.19 -12.15
N TRP A 58 5.94 -7.32 -11.20
CA TRP A 58 5.03 -6.85 -10.16
C TRP A 58 4.98 -5.32 -10.12
N GLY A 59 3.95 -4.80 -9.47
CA GLY A 59 3.83 -3.41 -9.06
C GLY A 59 3.79 -3.29 -7.55
N LYS A 60 4.00 -2.07 -7.08
CA LYS A 60 3.96 -1.67 -5.66
C LYS A 60 3.17 -0.37 -5.57
N GLU A 61 2.24 -0.32 -4.63
CA GLU A 61 1.51 0.90 -4.28
C GLU A 61 1.36 1.04 -2.76
N THR A 62 1.12 2.26 -2.30
CA THR A 62 0.82 2.51 -0.88
C THR A 62 -0.64 2.15 -0.62
N VAL A 63 -0.87 1.22 0.29
CA VAL A 63 -2.21 0.76 0.68
C VAL A 63 -2.50 1.02 2.15
N ILE A 64 -3.76 1.29 2.49
CA ILE A 64 -4.22 1.33 3.88
C ILE A 64 -4.64 -0.07 4.31
N HIS A 65 -4.00 -0.58 5.36
CA HIS A 65 -4.36 -1.85 5.98
C HIS A 65 -4.43 -1.66 7.50
N GLN A 66 -5.60 -1.91 8.10
CA GLN A 66 -5.84 -1.69 9.53
C GLN A 66 -5.52 -0.25 9.97
N GLY A 67 -5.91 0.74 9.16
CA GLY A 67 -5.69 2.17 9.46
C GLY A 67 -4.24 2.65 9.34
N ARG A 68 -3.32 1.82 8.83
CA ARG A 68 -1.91 2.19 8.62
C ARG A 68 -1.51 2.01 7.17
N MET A 69 -0.67 2.92 6.68
CA MET A 69 -0.04 2.82 5.37
C MET A 69 0.95 1.65 5.35
N LYS A 70 0.88 0.83 4.30
CA LYS A 70 1.79 -0.28 4.01
C LYS A 70 2.10 -0.32 2.53
N ASN A 71 3.16 -1.03 2.15
CA ASN A 71 3.42 -1.38 0.76
C ASN A 71 2.55 -2.59 0.37
N GLY A 72 1.64 -2.40 -0.58
CA GLY A 72 0.88 -3.45 -1.23
C GLY A 72 1.53 -3.81 -2.56
N TYR A 73 2.03 -5.04 -2.67
CA TYR A 73 2.61 -5.57 -3.91
C TYR A 73 1.54 -6.31 -4.70
N TYR A 74 1.50 -6.15 -6.02
CA TYR A 74 0.53 -6.80 -6.88
C TYR A 74 1.19 -7.33 -8.15
N LYS A 75 0.64 -8.39 -8.75
CA LYS A 75 1.11 -8.88 -10.06
C LYS A 75 0.64 -7.93 -11.15
N LYS A 76 1.51 -7.58 -12.10
CA LYS A 76 1.12 -6.87 -13.31
C LYS A 76 0.56 -7.88 -14.32
N GLY A 77 -0.65 -7.66 -14.82
CA GLY A 77 -1.26 -8.44 -15.91
C GLY A 77 -2.00 -9.72 -15.51
N CYS A 78 -3.11 -9.57 -14.77
CA CYS A 78 -4.24 -10.50 -14.89
C CYS A 78 -5.33 -9.82 -15.74
#